data_AF-A0A5B8UKS2-F1
#
_entry.id   AF-A0A5B8UKS2-F1
#
_cell.length_a   1.000
_cell.length_b   1.000
_cell.length_c   1.000
_cell.angle_alpha   90.00
_cell.angle_beta   90.00
_cell.angle_gamma   90.00
#
_symmetry.space_group_name_H-M   'P 1'
#
loop_
_entity.id
_entity.type
_entity.pdbx_description
1 polymer ?
#
loop_
_entity_poly.entity_id
_entity_poly.type
_entity_poly.pdbx_seq_one_letter_code
_entity_poly.pdbx_strand_id
1 'polypeptide(L)'
;MKTKAIPLSDEKFQSRLSLQTCKQVLRAKENGYLDEEVLKIRDTLYALADIDYEHFQATKQEAKVIELNTNRPDETESHSLHPRKYRRAS
;
A
#
# COMPACT_ATOMS: atom_id res chain seq x y z
N MET A 1 25.28 -4.24 -6.66
CA MET A 1 23.95 -3.71 -7.04
C MET A 1 23.90 -2.25 -6.62
N LYS A 2 23.79 -1.31 -7.56
CA LYS A 2 23.69 0.12 -7.24
C LYS A 2 22.22 0.48 -7.15
N THR A 3 21.70 0.66 -5.94
CA THR A 3 20.36 1.18 -5.69
C THR A 3 20.33 2.62 -6.18
N LYS A 4 19.54 2.89 -7.23
CA LYS A 4 19.23 4.26 -7.64
C LYS A 4 18.40 4.88 -6.51
N ALA A 5 18.97 5.84 -5.79
CA ALA A 5 18.21 6.68 -4.88
C ALA A 5 17.18 7.44 -5.73
N ILE A 6 15.90 7.17 -5.49
CA ILE A 6 14.82 7.91 -6.12
C ILE A 6 14.79 9.27 -5.40
N PRO A 7 15.10 10.38 -6.07
CA PRO A 7 14.93 11.68 -5.46
C PRO A 7 13.43 11.86 -5.20
N LEU A 8 13.04 12.06 -3.94
CA LEU A 8 11.70 12.53 -3.63
C LEU A 8 11.55 13.90 -4.31
N SER A 9 10.81 13.95 -5.40
CA SER A 9 10.55 15.19 -6.11
C SER A 9 9.79 16.16 -5.20
N ASP A 10 10.29 17.39 -5.10
CA ASP A 10 9.71 18.49 -4.31
C ASP A 10 8.27 18.86 -4.75
N GLU A 11 7.80 18.35 -5.91
CA GLU A 11 6.45 18.62 -6.41
C GLU A 11 5.33 18.02 -5.53
N LYS A 12 5.59 16.92 -4.81
CA LYS A 12 4.62 16.38 -3.82
C LYS A 12 4.35 17.33 -2.65
N PHE A 13 5.14 18.40 -2.50
CA PHE A 13 5.04 19.32 -1.37
C PHE A 13 4.24 20.60 -1.68
N GLN A 14 3.86 20.86 -2.93
CA GLN A 14 3.11 22.08 -3.27
C GLN A 14 1.70 22.14 -2.65
N SER A 15 1.12 20.99 -2.29
CA SER A 15 -0.21 20.89 -1.64
C SER A 15 -0.14 20.72 -0.12
N ARG A 16 1.06 20.63 0.47
CA ARG A 16 1.18 20.40 1.91
C ARG A 16 0.88 21.68 2.69
N LEU A 17 0.27 21.50 3.86
CA LEU A 17 0.04 22.61 4.77
C LEU A 17 1.36 23.26 5.19
N SER A 18 1.33 24.58 5.29
CA SER A 18 2.50 25.34 5.75
C SER A 18 2.84 24.98 7.20
N LEU A 19 4.13 25.06 7.54
CA LEU A 19 4.60 24.84 8.91
C LEU A 19 3.89 25.77 9.91
N GLN A 20 3.62 27.02 9.50
CA GLN A 20 2.91 28.00 10.33
C GLN A 20 1.48 27.56 10.62
N THR A 21 0.78 27.00 9.63
CA THR A 21 -0.55 26.42 9.80
C THR A 21 -0.50 25.22 10.74
N CYS A 22 0.48 24.31 10.57
CA CYS A 22 0.66 23.16 11.45
C CYS A 22 0.93 23.59 12.91
N LYS A 23 1.76 24.63 13.11
CA LYS A 23 2.02 25.20 14.44
C LYS A 23 0.76 25.76 15.10
N GLN A 24 -0.09 26.46 14.35
CA GLN A 24 -1.35 26.99 14.88
C GLN A 24 -2.26 25.86 15.37
N VAL A 25 -2.36 24.77 14.61
CA VAL A 25 -3.17 23.60 14.98
C VAL A 25 -2.58 22.89 16.21
N LEU A 26 -1.26 22.72 16.26
CA LEU A 26 -0.60 21.98 17.34
C LEU A 26 -0.46 22.77 18.65
N ARG A 27 -0.46 24.11 18.60
CA ARG A 27 -0.45 24.99 19.79
C ARG A 27 -1.76 24.96 20.59
N ALA A 28 -2.82 24.33 20.09
CA ALA A 28 -4.09 24.22 20.80
C ALA A 28 -4.03 23.31 22.05
N LYS A 29 -2.97 22.51 22.21
CA LYS A 29 -2.69 21.72 23.42
C LYS A 29 -1.43 22.28 24.05
N GLU A 30 -1.48 22.59 25.35
CA GLU A 30 -0.57 23.43 26.15
C GLU A 30 0.96 23.14 26.11
N ASN A 31 1.43 22.19 25.32
CA ASN A 31 2.85 21.97 25.07
C ASN A 31 3.24 22.49 23.68
N GLY A 32 4.04 23.55 23.66
CA GLY A 32 4.62 24.08 22.43
C GLY A 32 5.63 23.10 21.84
N TYR A 33 5.33 22.59 20.64
CA TYR A 33 6.28 21.82 19.85
C TYR A 33 7.34 22.73 19.22
N LEU A 34 8.57 22.24 19.17
CA LEU A 34 9.64 22.85 18.39
C LEU A 34 9.34 22.71 16.90
N ASP A 35 9.90 23.60 16.09
CA ASP A 35 9.74 23.60 14.64
C ASP A 35 10.10 22.24 14.00
N GLU A 36 11.16 21.61 14.50
CA GLU A 36 11.61 20.29 14.05
C GLU A 36 10.62 19.18 14.40
N GLU A 37 9.98 19.28 15.56
CA GLU A 37 8.96 18.33 16.01
C GLU A 37 7.69 18.49 15.17
N VAL A 38 7.30 19.72 14.88
CA VAL A 38 6.18 20.03 13.98
C VAL A 38 6.43 19.47 12.58
N LEU A 39 7.66 19.59 12.07
CA LEU A 39 8.03 18.98 10.78
C LEU A 39 7.91 17.46 10.82
N LYS A 40 8.46 16.82 11.85
CA LYS A 40 8.36 15.35 12.02
C LYS A 40 6.92 14.90 12.09
N ILE A 41 6.09 15.56 12.90
CA ILE A 41 4.65 15.26 13.02
C ILE A 41 3.94 15.44 11.68
N ARG A 42 4.21 16.54 10.96
CA ARG A 42 3.60 16.78 9.66
C ARG A 42 3.96 15.67 8.68
N ASP A 43 5.24 15.34 8.57
CA ASP A 43 5.73 14.39 7.58
C ASP A 43 5.26 12.96 7.89
N THR A 44 5.17 12.58 9.17
CA THR A 44 4.60 11.27 9.56
C THR A 44 3.11 11.18 9.25
N LEU A 45 2.33 12.23 9.50
CA LEU A 45 0.90 12.25 9.19
C LEU A 45 0.64 12.14 7.69
N TYR A 46 1.43 12.82 6.85
CA TYR A 46 1.32 12.67 5.39
C TYR A 46 1.72 11.26 4.94
N ALA A 47 2.76 10.65 5.52
CA ALA A 47 3.14 9.29 5.18
C ALA A 47 2.04 8.27 5.55
N LEU A 48 1.39 8.44 6.70
CA LEU A 48 0.24 7.62 7.10
C LEU A 48 -0.94 7.80 6.14
N ALA A 49 -1.27 9.04 5.79
CA ALA A 49 -2.36 9.33 4.86
C ALA A 49 -2.11 8.74 3.46
N ASP A 50 -0.86 8.78 2.97
CA ASP A 50 -0.48 8.14 1.69
C ASP A 50 -0.72 6.62 1.76
N ILE A 51 -0.29 5.95 2.83
CA ILE A 51 -0.49 4.50 3.03
C ILE A 51 -1.98 4.15 3.10
N ASP A 52 -2.75 4.89 3.90
CA ASP A 52 -4.19 4.66 4.06
C ASP A 52 -4.93 4.86 2.74
N TYR A 53 -4.54 5.87 1.96
CA TYR A 53 -5.11 6.13 0.64
C TYR A 53 -4.77 5.02 -0.36
N GLU A 54 -3.52 4.55 -0.39
CA GLU A 54 -3.12 3.41 -1.22
C GLU A 54 -3.91 2.15 -0.86
N HIS A 55 -4.06 1.86 0.43
CA HIS A 55 -4.85 0.73 0.91
C HIS A 55 -6.34 0.88 0.53
N PHE A 56 -6.91 2.07 0.69
CA PHE A 56 -8.27 2.36 0.25
C PHE A 56 -8.45 2.17 -1.27
N GLN A 57 -7.48 2.62 -2.08
CA GLN A 57 -7.54 2.42 -3.52
C GLN A 57 -7.40 0.94 -3.92
N ALA A 58 -6.55 0.18 -3.23
CA ALA A 58 -6.39 -1.25 -3.46
C ALA A 58 -7.66 -2.04 -3.10
N THR A 59 -8.37 -1.63 -2.05
CA THR A 59 -9.64 -2.26 -1.64
C THR A 59 -10.83 -1.80 -2.49
N LYS A 60 -10.82 -0.56 -2.96
CA LYS A 60 -11.83 0.00 -3.88
C LYS A 60 -11.69 -0.52 -5.31
N GLN A 61 -10.48 -0.89 -5.73
CA GLN A 61 -10.29 -1.73 -6.91
C GLN A 61 -10.82 -3.12 -6.58
N GLU A 62 -12.15 -3.25 -6.71
CA GLU A 62 -12.91 -4.47 -6.53
C GLU A 62 -12.11 -5.65 -7.08
N ALA A 63 -11.92 -6.68 -6.24
CA ALA A 63 -11.40 -7.96 -6.69
C ALA A 63 -12.23 -8.36 -7.90
N LYS A 64 -11.63 -8.30 -9.09
CA LYS A 64 -12.29 -8.67 -10.33
C LYS A 64 -12.73 -10.12 -10.17
N VAL A 65 -14.02 -10.33 -9.88
CA VAL A 65 -14.61 -11.66 -9.77
C VAL A 65 -14.59 -12.22 -11.18
N ILE A 66 -13.54 -12.97 -11.48
CA ILE A 66 -13.45 -13.70 -12.75
C ILE A 66 -14.33 -14.92 -12.56
N GLU A 67 -15.52 -14.90 -13.15
CA GLU A 67 -16.35 -16.09 -13.26
C GLU A 67 -15.60 -17.14 -14.07
N LEU A 68 -15.15 -18.20 -13.39
CA LEU A 68 -14.38 -19.30 -13.96
C LEU A 68 -15.15 -20.10 -15.03
N ASN A 69 -16.45 -19.83 -15.20
CA ASN A 69 -17.36 -20.66 -15.99
C ASN A 69 -17.67 -20.12 -17.39
N THR A 70 -17.06 -19.03 -17.85
CA THR A 70 -17.59 -18.36 -19.05
C THR A 70 -17.16 -18.93 -20.39
N ASN A 71 -16.14 -19.78 -20.53
CA ASN A 71 -15.81 -20.38 -21.84
C ASN A 71 -14.98 -21.67 -21.74
N ARG A 72 -15.61 -22.84 -21.57
CA ARG A 72 -15.13 -24.11 -22.17
C ARG A 72 -16.30 -25.12 -22.32
N PRO A 73 -16.72 -25.47 -23.54
CA PRO A 73 -17.39 -26.73 -23.80
C PRO A 73 -16.37 -27.85 -24.04
N ASP A 74 -15.24 -27.85 -23.33
CA ASP A 74 -14.20 -28.86 -23.52
C ASP A 74 -14.23 -29.82 -22.34
N GLU A 75 -14.85 -30.96 -22.63
CA GLU A 75 -14.57 -32.28 -22.07
C GLU A 75 -14.49 -32.37 -20.54
N THR A 76 -15.60 -32.85 -19.98
CA THR A 76 -15.76 -33.44 -18.65
C THR A 76 -14.89 -34.70 -18.47
N GLU A 77 -13.65 -34.72 -18.96
CA GLU A 77 -12.72 -35.81 -18.68
C GLU A 77 -11.89 -35.44 -17.45
N SER A 78 -12.32 -35.97 -16.31
CA SER A 78 -11.51 -35.96 -15.11
C SER A 78 -10.20 -36.72 -15.38
N HIS A 79 -9.07 -36.04 -15.38
CA HIS A 79 -7.78 -36.73 -15.37
C HIS A 79 -7.63 -37.49 -14.04
N SER A 80 -7.62 -38.82 -14.10
CA SER A 80 -7.37 -39.64 -12.91
C SER A 80 -5.96 -39.38 -12.38
N LEU A 81 -5.85 -38.77 -11.20
CA LEU A 81 -4.58 -38.71 -10.46
C LEU A 81 -4.21 -40.14 -10.09
N HIS A 82 -3.27 -40.73 -10.84
CA HIS A 82 -2.79 -42.08 -10.56
C HIS A 82 -2.13 -42.10 -9.16
N PRO A 83 -2.62 -42.92 -8.22
CA PRO A 83 -1.97 -43.06 -6.93
C PRO A 83 -0.56 -43.62 -7.17
N ARG A 84 0.41 -42.80 -6.75
CA ARG A 84 1.86 -42.93 -6.88
C ARG A 84 2.35 -44.36 -6.56
N LYS A 85 2.54 -45.20 -7.58
CA LYS A 85 3.12 -46.55 -7.47
C LYS A 85 4.64 -46.58 -7.28
N TYR A 86 5.27 -45.46 -6.98
CA TYR A 86 6.71 -45.40 -6.69
C TYR A 86 6.92 -45.06 -5.22
N ARG A 87 7.05 -46.12 -4.41
CA ARG A 87 7.65 -46.06 -3.08
C ARG A 87 9.09 -45.60 -3.27
N ARG A 88 9.56 -44.61 -2.51
CA ARG A 88 10.98 -44.26 -2.49
C ARG A 88 11.76 -45.54 -2.11
N ALA A 89 12.68 -45.97 -2.96
CA ALA A 89 13.66 -46.99 -2.58
C ALA A 89 14.49 -46.44 -1.42
N SER A 90 14.52 -47.16 -0.31
CA SER A 90 15.42 -46.95 0.82
C SER A 90 16.80 -47.52 0.51
#